data_AF-A0A846C4I3-F1
#
_entry.id   AF-A0A846C4I3-F1
#
_cell.length_a   1.000
_cell.length_b   1.000
_cell.length_c   1.000
_cell.angle_alpha   90.00
_cell.angle_beta   90.00
_cell.angle_gamma   90.00
#
_symmetry.space_group_name_H-M   'P 1'
#
loop_
_entity.id
_entity.type
_entity.pdbx_description
1 polymer ?
#
loop_
_entity_poly.entity_id
_entity_poly.type
_entity_poly.pdbx_seq_one_letter_code
_entity_poly.pdbx_strand_id
1 'polypeptide(L)'
;MLRNVIIALATLGLVLTTNVFFSPAKATTSDLELYSWGYPNLSSNQVVCKKIVTHPKQQSMPKTSQMQPVKIHSNIVSDSYCAHLTKPAI
;
A
#
# COMPACT_ATOMS: atom_id res chain seq x y z
N MET A 1 -51.52 4.99 8.19
CA MET A 1 -50.48 4.70 9.20
C MET A 1 -49.68 3.43 8.88
N LEU A 2 -50.33 2.30 8.56
CA LEU A 2 -49.67 1.03 8.24
C LEU A 2 -48.58 1.12 7.15
N ARG A 3 -48.82 1.90 6.08
CA ARG A 3 -47.86 2.11 4.98
C ARG A 3 -46.52 2.69 5.47
N ASN A 4 -46.55 3.64 6.40
CA ASN A 4 -45.34 4.27 6.91
C ASN A 4 -44.56 3.32 7.83
N VAL A 5 -45.27 2.46 8.56
CA VAL A 5 -44.66 1.40 9.40
C VAL A 5 -43.95 0.37 8.52
N ILE A 6 -44.57 -0.04 7.41
CA ILE A 6 -43.96 -1.00 6.47
C ILE A 6 -42.69 -0.40 5.85
N ILE A 7 -42.73 0.87 5.44
CA ILE A 7 -41.56 1.57 4.89
C ILE A 7 -40.43 1.65 5.92
N ALA A 8 -40.75 1.97 7.18
CA ALA A 8 -39.76 2.04 8.25
C ALA A 8 -39.13 0.67 8.57
N LEU A 9 -39.91 -0.41 8.54
CA LEU A 9 -39.37 -1.76 8.72
C LEU A 9 -38.48 -2.18 7.55
N ALA A 10 -38.88 -1.85 6.32
CA ALA A 10 -38.10 -2.18 5.13
C ALA A 10 -36.75 -1.45 5.12
N THR A 11 -36.72 -0.17 5.49
CA THR A 11 -35.46 0.58 5.59
C THR A 11 -34.58 0.07 6.72
N LEU A 12 -35.14 -0.27 7.88
CA LEU A 12 -34.38 -0.83 8.99
C LEU A 12 -33.76 -2.20 8.63
N GLY A 13 -34.53 -3.07 7.98
CA GLY A 13 -34.05 -4.36 7.49
C GLY A 13 -32.93 -4.21 6.46
N LEU A 14 -33.04 -3.20 5.57
CA LEU A 14 -32.00 -2.91 4.58
C LEU A 14 -30.70 -2.44 5.23
N VAL A 15 -30.78 -1.55 6.23
CA VAL A 15 -29.61 -1.02 6.96
C VAL A 15 -28.92 -2.11 7.79
N LEU A 16 -29.68 -3.00 8.40
CA LEU A 16 -29.12 -4.11 9.18
C LEU A 16 -28.40 -5.11 8.27
N THR A 17 -28.97 -5.41 7.10
CA THR A 17 -28.35 -6.34 6.14
C THR A 17 -27.11 -5.76 5.47
N THR A 18 -27.11 -4.47 5.12
CA THR A 18 -25.93 -3.85 4.48
C THR A 18 -24.73 -3.75 5.43
N ASN A 19 -24.93 -3.53 6.73
CA ASN A 19 -23.81 -3.42 7.67
C ASN A 19 -23.27 -4.77 8.16
N VAL A 20 -24.10 -5.83 8.18
CA VAL A 20 -23.67 -7.16 8.66
C VAL A 20 -23.04 -7.99 7.55
N PHE A 21 -23.53 -7.88 6.30
CA PHE A 21 -23.05 -8.74 5.20
C PHE A 21 -21.90 -8.14 4.39
N PHE A 22 -21.72 -6.81 4.39
CA PHE A 22 -20.57 -6.20 3.74
C PHE A 22 -19.38 -6.18 4.70
N SER A 23 -18.59 -7.26 4.68
CA SER A 23 -17.23 -7.19 5.21
C SER A 23 -16.50 -6.02 4.51
N PRO A 24 -15.73 -5.19 5.24
CA PRO A 24 -14.94 -4.15 4.61
C PRO A 24 -14.06 -4.80 3.55
N ALA A 25 -14.09 -4.24 2.33
CA ALA A 25 -13.26 -4.74 1.24
C ALA A 25 -11.82 -4.80 1.74
N LYS A 26 -11.26 -6.02 1.83
CA LYS A 26 -9.84 -6.19 2.09
C LYS A 26 -9.13 -5.59 0.88
N ALA A 27 -8.69 -4.35 1.00
CA ALA A 27 -7.77 -3.78 0.05
C ALA A 27 -6.52 -4.68 0.10
N THR A 28 -6.27 -5.40 -1.00
CA THR A 28 -5.05 -6.19 -1.15
C THR A 28 -3.88 -5.22 -1.11
N THR A 29 -3.24 -5.10 0.04
CA THR A 29 -1.99 -4.34 0.18
C THR A 29 -0.87 -5.24 -0.34
N SER A 30 -0.66 -5.25 -1.65
CA SER A 30 0.41 -6.00 -2.29
C SER A 30 1.78 -5.38 -1.98
N ASP A 31 2.82 -6.22 -1.98
CA ASP A 31 4.19 -5.74 -1.93
C ASP A 31 4.47 -4.86 -3.17
N LEU A 32 5.10 -3.70 -2.93
CA LEU A 32 5.52 -2.82 -4.00
C LEU A 32 7.02 -3.04 -4.25
N GLU A 33 7.34 -3.43 -5.48
CA GLU A 33 8.71 -3.58 -5.96
C GLU A 33 9.08 -2.41 -6.86
N LEU A 34 10.21 -1.77 -6.57
CA LEU A 34 10.75 -0.63 -7.32
C LEU A 34 12.22 -0.90 -7.66
N TYR A 35 12.62 -0.47 -8.85
CA TYR A 35 14.01 -0.54 -9.31
C TYR A 35 14.51 0.87 -9.56
N SER A 36 15.70 1.21 -9.04
CA SER A 36 16.28 2.54 -9.23
C SER A 36 17.80 2.54 -9.17
N TRP A 37 18.40 3.52 -9.84
CA TRP A 37 19.82 3.81 -9.72
C TRP A 37 20.11 4.55 -8.42
N GLY A 38 21.17 4.16 -7.71
CA GLY A 38 21.63 4.88 -6.53
C GLY A 38 22.98 4.37 -6.01
N TYR A 39 23.48 4.97 -4.93
CA TYR A 39 24.76 4.58 -4.33
C TYR A 39 24.59 3.50 -3.28
N PRO A 40 25.45 2.46 -3.21
CA PRO A 40 25.28 1.34 -2.28
C PRO A 40 25.36 1.78 -0.81
N ASN A 41 26.16 2.81 -0.51
CA ASN A 41 26.29 3.45 0.79
C ASN A 41 26.64 4.93 0.60
N LEU A 42 26.66 5.72 1.69
CA LEU A 42 26.91 7.16 1.66
C LEU A 42 28.34 7.55 1.21
N SER A 43 29.29 6.62 1.26
CA SER A 43 30.70 6.87 0.95
C SER A 43 31.12 6.34 -0.42
N SER A 44 30.21 5.72 -1.17
CA SER A 44 30.49 5.13 -2.47
C SER A 44 30.19 6.13 -3.58
N ASN A 45 31.13 6.23 -4.52
CA ASN A 45 30.95 7.00 -5.76
C ASN A 45 30.45 6.12 -6.92
N GLN A 46 30.18 4.83 -6.67
CA GLN A 46 29.71 3.92 -7.69
C GLN A 46 28.17 3.87 -7.70
N VAL A 47 27.58 4.25 -8.83
CA VAL A 47 26.14 4.12 -9.07
C VAL A 47 25.81 2.66 -9.40
N VAL A 48 24.89 2.06 -8.64
CA VAL A 48 24.42 0.67 -8.79
C VAL A 48 22.90 0.62 -8.94
N CYS A 49 22.38 -0.42 -9.58
CA CYS A 49 20.95 -0.69 -9.62
C CYS A 49 20.48 -1.35 -8.32
N LYS A 50 19.41 -0.82 -7.72
CA LYS A 50 18.83 -1.34 -6.48
C LYS A 50 17.38 -1.78 -6.70
N LYS A 51 17.04 -2.94 -6.13
CA LYS A 51 15.66 -3.38 -5.93
C LYS A 51 15.22 -2.96 -4.53
N ILE A 52 14.14 -2.20 -4.45
CA ILE A 52 13.49 -1.75 -3.21
C ILE A 52 12.15 -2.46 -3.12
N VAL A 53 11.94 -3.23 -2.06
CA VAL A 53 10.68 -3.93 -1.80
C VAL A 53 10.06 -3.36 -0.54
N THR A 54 8.90 -2.76 -0.66
CA THR A 54 8.14 -2.23 0.47
C THR A 54 6.98 -3.16 0.79
N HIS A 55 7.00 -3.73 1.98
CA HIS A 55 5.96 -4.62 2.49
C HIS A 55 5.05 -3.82 3.41
N PRO A 56 3.74 -3.72 3.12
CA PRO A 56 2.78 -3.12 4.02
C PRO A 56 2.80 -3.82 5.37
N LYS A 57 2.98 -3.06 6.46
CA LYS A 57 3.01 -3.62 7.80
C LYS A 57 1.69 -3.31 8.49
N GLN A 58 1.01 -4.31 9.03
CA GLN A 58 -0.09 -4.08 9.96
C GLN A 58 0.50 -3.72 11.32
N GLN A 59 0.83 -2.44 11.50
CA GLN A 59 1.25 -1.90 12.78
C GLN A 59 0.26 -0.81 13.20
N SER A 60 -0.15 -0.84 14.47
CA SER A 60 -1.03 0.19 15.03
C SER A 60 -0.31 1.54 14.97
N MET A 61 -0.83 2.44 14.15
CA MET A 61 -0.38 3.83 14.07
C MET A 61 -1.30 4.70 14.93
N PRO A 62 -0.80 5.83 15.47
CA PRO A 62 -1.65 6.84 16.08
C PRO A 62 -2.79 7.22 15.15
N LYS A 63 -4.00 7.40 15.69
CA LYS A 63 -5.20 7.74 14.89
C LYS A 63 -5.06 9.06 14.10
N THR A 64 -4.09 9.90 14.46
CA THR A 64 -3.76 11.17 13.80
C THR A 64 -2.83 11.00 12.59
N SER A 65 -2.23 9.82 12.40
CA SER A 65 -1.31 9.56 11.30
C SER A 65 -2.07 9.29 10.00
N GLN A 66 -1.83 10.12 8.99
CA GLN A 66 -2.26 9.83 7.61
C GLN A 66 -1.34 8.84 6.90
N MET A 67 -0.24 8.43 7.52
CA MET A 67 0.76 7.53 6.95
C MET A 67 0.53 6.08 7.38
N GLN A 68 0.77 5.15 6.45
CA GLN A 68 0.76 3.72 6.71
C GLN A 68 2.19 3.21 6.93
N PRO A 69 2.42 2.32 7.92
CA PRO A 69 3.74 1.79 8.17
C PRO A 69 4.11 0.73 7.12
N VAL A 70 5.32 0.82 6.59
CA VAL A 70 5.86 -0.13 5.60
C VAL A 70 7.23 -0.62 6.05
N LYS A 71 7.54 -1.89 5.77
CA LYS A 71 8.89 -2.46 5.96
C LYS A 71 9.61 -2.43 4.61
N ILE A 72 10.72 -1.70 4.57
CA ILE A 72 11.52 -1.52 3.35
C ILE A 72 12.70 -2.49 3.40
N HIS A 73 12.92 -3.24 2.32
CA HIS A 73 14.14 -3.99 2.08
C HIS A 73 14.76 -3.51 0.77
N SER A 74 16.08 -3.37 0.75
CA SER A 74 16.80 -2.95 -0.46
C SER A 74 17.99 -3.86 -0.73
N ASN A 75 18.09 -4.37 -1.96
CA ASN A 75 19.21 -5.19 -2.42
C ASN A 75 19.80 -4.60 -3.70
N ILE A 76 21.12 -4.72 -3.86
CA ILE A 76 21.79 -4.42 -5.13
C ILE A 76 21.47 -5.54 -6.11
N VAL A 77 21.08 -5.18 -7.33
CA VAL A 77 20.72 -6.13 -8.40
C VAL A 77 21.50 -5.79 -9.67
N SER A 78 21.37 -6.65 -10.69
CA SER A 78 21.98 -6.43 -12.00
C SER A 78 21.52 -5.11 -12.65
N ASP A 79 22.44 -4.42 -13.32
CA ASP A 79 22.17 -3.20 -14.09
C ASP A 79 21.06 -3.38 -15.13
N SER A 80 20.83 -4.61 -15.61
CA SER A 80 19.75 -4.96 -16.53
C SER A 80 18.36 -4.57 -16.03
N TYR A 81 18.11 -4.60 -14.71
CA TYR A 81 16.82 -4.24 -14.14
C TYR A 81 16.54 -2.73 -14.22
N CYS A 82 17.58 -1.90 -14.20
CA CYS A 82 17.48 -0.46 -14.30
C CYS A 82 17.81 0.07 -15.71
N ALA A 83 18.02 -0.80 -16.70
CA ALA A 83 18.47 -0.42 -18.05
C ALA A 83 17.49 0.52 -18.78
N HIS A 84 16.21 0.49 -18.42
CA HIS A 84 15.17 1.36 -18.96
C HIS A 84 15.11 2.73 -18.27
N LEU A 85 15.92 2.96 -17.23
CA LEU A 85 15.97 4.20 -16.44
C LEU A 85 17.25 4.96 -16.75
N THR A 86 17.17 6.29 -16.78
CA THR A 86 18.33 7.16 -16.93
C THR A 86 19.30 6.97 -15.76
N LYS A 87 20.52 6.49 -16.05
CA LYS A 87 21.59 6.37 -15.06
C LYS A 87 22.10 7.78 -14.70
N PRO A 88 22.13 8.16 -13.42
CA PRO A 88 22.70 9.43 -12.99
C PRO A 88 24.14 9.60 -13.49
N ALA A 89 24.41 10.73 -14.12
CA ALA A 89 25.78 11.17 -14.39
C ALA A 89 26.37 11.72 -13.07
N ILE A 90 27.61 11.34 -12.78
CA ILE A 90 28.38 11.84 -11.63
C ILE A 90 28.96 13.20 -12.00
#